data_AF-A0A0R3X4R7-F1
#
_entry.id   AF-A0A0R3X4R7-F1
#
_cell.length_a   1.000
_cell.length_b   1.000
_cell.length_c   1.000
_cell.angle_alpha   90.00
_cell.angle_beta   90.00
_cell.angle_gamma   90.00
#
_symmetry.space_group_name_H-M   'P 1'
#
loop_
_entity.id
_entity.type
_entity.pdbx_description
1 polymer ?
#
loop_
_entity_poly.entity_id
_entity_poly.type
_entity_poly.pdbx_seq_one_letter_code
_entity_poly.pdbx_strand_id
1 'polypeptide(L)'
;MANTGRERYMKGDILRIPMEVGVKICKYLNATELMNLYSAIPQWRWILYTPPFAYIVREMMEEWKWIDKHICLLLFSGDAEITHTKAVLATAYHNQQDALHHRLVHTKLPEYAQKPVHCLFLTSRSDTSRLEDNVKEYQCDLQVLKHESPTRIYFDVTNDAIHFFRNWQRSSQASGGSCLQKLTHVAGSGREGEGRRLLTDYDCVIIDADYGDDNGIYSDMDELLLSMTASQTFVTTGSLLYIKGLVSNLDCMKEMLWSLDGMESSPLPQVAANWRIWCNQYQNNFGIDLVEIVRWTCLDIIVRRSGETLHN
;
A
#
# COMPACT_ATOMS: atom_id res chain seq x y z
N MET A 1 71.39 19.58 -13.21
CA MET A 1 70.75 18.65 -12.27
C MET A 1 69.40 19.23 -11.89
N ALA A 2 68.34 18.80 -12.58
CA ALA A 2 66.96 19.20 -12.28
C ALA A 2 66.21 17.93 -11.89
N ASN A 3 65.74 17.89 -10.65
CA ASN A 3 64.96 16.80 -10.09
C ASN A 3 63.48 17.17 -10.23
N THR A 4 62.78 16.54 -11.19
CA THR A 4 61.33 16.69 -11.36
C THR A 4 60.70 15.31 -11.39
N GLY A 5 60.60 14.69 -10.21
CA GLY A 5 59.69 13.58 -9.97
C GLY A 5 58.27 14.11 -9.84
N ARG A 6 57.55 14.22 -10.98
CA ARG A 6 56.08 14.31 -10.96
C ARG A 6 55.55 12.89 -10.83
N GLU A 7 55.21 12.50 -9.60
CA GLU A 7 54.30 11.38 -9.36
C GLU A 7 52.98 11.68 -10.10
N ARG A 8 52.70 10.90 -11.13
CA ARG A 8 51.36 10.82 -11.69
C ARG A 8 50.53 10.06 -10.66
N TYR A 9 49.73 10.78 -9.89
CA TYR A 9 48.56 10.18 -9.24
C TYR A 9 47.74 9.50 -10.34
N MET A 10 47.76 8.17 -10.38
CA MET A 10 46.80 7.43 -11.17
C MET A 10 45.43 7.77 -10.61
N LYS A 11 44.65 8.49 -11.42
CA LYS A 11 43.24 8.74 -11.19
C LYS A 11 42.58 7.36 -11.05
N GLY A 12 42.32 6.94 -9.81
CA GLY A 12 41.71 5.65 -9.53
C GLY A 12 40.38 5.57 -10.25
N ASP A 13 40.29 4.65 -11.21
CA ASP A 13 39.08 4.47 -11.98
C ASP A 13 38.04 3.85 -11.03
N ILE A 14 37.05 4.63 -10.59
CA ILE A 14 35.92 4.17 -9.75
C ILE A 14 35.19 2.97 -10.40
N LEU A 15 35.42 2.77 -11.69
CA LEU A 15 34.95 1.64 -12.47
C LEU A 15 35.62 0.29 -12.11
N ARG A 16 36.76 0.29 -11.39
CA ARG A 16 37.55 -0.90 -11.05
C ARG A 16 37.80 -1.05 -9.56
N ILE A 17 36.77 -0.86 -8.74
CA ILE A 17 36.86 -1.13 -7.32
C ILE A 17 36.85 -2.65 -7.09
N PRO A 18 37.74 -3.19 -6.24
CA PRO A 18 37.73 -4.61 -5.89
C PRO A 18 36.36 -5.05 -5.35
N MET A 19 35.96 -6.28 -5.66
CA MET A 19 34.66 -6.83 -5.29
C MET A 19 34.39 -6.69 -3.78
N GLU A 20 35.42 -6.92 -2.97
CA GLU A 20 35.36 -6.84 -1.51
C GLU A 20 35.06 -5.42 -1.01
N VAL A 21 35.58 -4.41 -1.70
CA VAL A 21 35.35 -3.00 -1.37
C VAL A 21 33.95 -2.58 -1.83
N GLY A 22 33.52 -3.00 -3.03
CA GLY A 22 32.16 -2.76 -3.52
C GLY A 22 31.09 -3.35 -2.59
N VAL A 23 31.27 -4.60 -2.14
CA VAL A 23 30.38 -5.24 -1.17
C VAL A 23 30.36 -4.49 0.16
N LYS A 24 31.52 -4.02 0.65
CA LYS A 24 31.57 -3.23 1.90
C LYS A 24 30.81 -1.90 1.77
N ILE A 25 30.97 -1.18 0.65
CA ILE A 25 30.22 0.06 0.40
C ILE A 25 28.72 -0.22 0.43
N CYS A 26 28.28 -1.29 -0.24
CA CYS A 26 26.86 -1.60 -0.36
C CYS A 26 26.18 -1.99 0.96
N LYS A 27 26.93 -2.44 1.96
CA LYS A 27 26.40 -2.67 3.32
C LYS A 27 25.91 -1.40 4.02
N TYR A 28 26.33 -0.24 3.55
CA TYR A 28 25.95 1.06 4.12
C TYR A 28 24.89 1.79 3.29
N LEU A 29 24.42 1.18 2.20
CA LEU A 29 23.46 1.79 1.30
C LEU A 29 22.09 1.13 1.47
N ASN A 30 21.02 1.91 1.42
CA ASN A 30 19.66 1.40 1.30
C ASN A 30 19.34 1.01 -0.15
N ALA A 31 18.23 0.31 -0.39
CA ALA A 31 17.85 -0.14 -1.74
C ALA A 31 17.78 0.99 -2.78
N THR A 32 17.32 2.18 -2.38
CA THR A 32 17.25 3.35 -3.27
C THR A 32 18.65 3.86 -3.63
N GLU A 33 19.55 3.96 -2.66
CA GLU A 33 20.95 4.33 -2.88
C GLU A 33 21.69 3.31 -3.72
N LEU A 34 21.39 2.02 -3.54
CA LEU A 34 21.92 0.94 -4.36
C LEU A 34 21.42 1.01 -5.80
N MET A 35 20.16 1.41 -6.01
CA MET A 35 19.64 1.65 -7.36
C MET A 35 20.24 2.88 -8.02
N ASN A 36 20.46 3.95 -7.26
CA ASN A 36 21.17 5.13 -7.75
C ASN A 36 22.62 4.78 -8.10
N LEU A 37 23.28 3.96 -7.27
CA LEU A 37 24.64 3.46 -7.52
C LEU A 37 24.70 2.58 -8.76
N TYR A 38 23.75 1.66 -8.92
CA TYR A 38 23.61 0.82 -10.12
C TYR A 38 23.41 1.67 -11.38
N SER A 39 22.53 2.67 -11.32
CA SER A 39 22.23 3.55 -12.45
C SER A 39 23.42 4.45 -12.81
N ALA A 40 24.14 4.95 -11.79
CA ALA A 40 25.33 5.76 -11.97
C ALA A 40 26.55 4.96 -12.44
N ILE A 41 26.64 3.68 -12.04
CA ILE A 41 27.76 2.79 -12.36
C ILE A 41 27.24 1.42 -12.84
N PRO A 42 26.76 1.31 -14.09
CA PRO A 42 26.14 0.07 -14.61
C PRO A 42 27.05 -1.17 -14.53
N GLN A 43 28.37 -0.97 -14.51
CA GLN A 43 29.37 -2.03 -14.38
C GLN A 43 29.30 -2.76 -13.04
N TRP A 44 28.63 -2.17 -12.04
CA TRP A 44 28.46 -2.76 -10.70
C TRP A 44 27.22 -3.64 -10.57
N ARG A 45 26.56 -3.99 -11.68
CA ARG A 45 25.39 -4.88 -11.69
C ARG A 45 25.63 -6.21 -10.97
N TRP A 46 26.87 -6.70 -10.93
CA TRP A 46 27.26 -7.91 -10.20
C TRP A 46 26.91 -7.86 -8.70
N ILE A 47 26.84 -6.67 -8.10
CA ILE A 47 26.52 -6.47 -6.67
C ILE A 47 25.13 -6.99 -6.34
N LEU A 48 24.17 -6.84 -7.28
CA LEU A 48 22.79 -7.28 -7.11
C LEU A 48 22.67 -8.80 -6.90
N TYR A 49 23.68 -9.55 -7.32
CA TYR A 49 23.74 -11.01 -7.22
C TYR A 49 24.57 -11.49 -6.02
N THR A 50 25.03 -10.58 -5.16
CA THR A 50 25.81 -10.97 -3.98
C THR A 50 24.87 -11.36 -2.83
N PRO A 51 25.20 -12.41 -2.05
CA PRO A 51 24.36 -12.86 -0.93
C PRO A 51 24.01 -11.77 0.10
N PRO A 52 24.95 -10.89 0.52
CA PRO A 52 24.62 -9.81 1.46
C PRO A 52 23.56 -8.85 0.93
N PHE A 53 23.60 -8.58 -0.39
CA PHE A 53 22.65 -7.68 -1.02
C PHE A 53 21.27 -8.32 -1.15
N ALA A 54 21.22 -9.56 -1.61
CA ALA A 54 19.97 -10.32 -1.67
C ALA A 54 19.29 -10.43 -0.30
N TYR A 55 20.10 -10.58 0.77
CA TYR A 55 19.63 -10.58 2.15
C TYR A 55 18.99 -9.23 2.54
N ILE A 56 19.67 -8.11 2.30
CA ILE A 56 19.15 -6.76 2.61
C ILE A 56 17.83 -6.50 1.88
N VAL A 57 17.77 -6.77 0.58
CA VAL A 57 16.55 -6.56 -0.21
C VAL A 57 15.41 -7.40 0.35
N ARG A 58 15.66 -8.67 0.69
CA ARG A 58 14.65 -9.54 1.27
C ARG A 58 14.17 -9.02 2.62
N GLU A 59 15.06 -8.67 3.55
CA GLU A 59 14.67 -8.09 4.84
C GLU A 59 13.80 -6.84 4.67
N MET A 60 14.16 -5.95 3.74
CA MET A 60 13.35 -4.77 3.45
C MET A 60 11.95 -5.13 2.94
N MET A 61 11.83 -6.16 2.10
CA MET A 61 10.55 -6.62 1.58
C MET A 61 9.69 -7.29 2.65
N GLU A 62 10.31 -7.98 3.61
CA GLU A 62 9.63 -8.65 4.72
C GLU A 62 8.89 -7.64 5.64
N GLU A 63 9.39 -6.39 5.71
CA GLU A 63 8.80 -5.29 6.50
C GLU A 63 7.72 -4.48 5.77
N TRP A 64 7.47 -4.73 4.48
CA TRP A 64 6.46 -3.99 3.73
C TRP A 64 5.09 -4.15 4.35
N LYS A 65 4.32 -3.06 4.33
CA LYS A 65 2.94 -3.06 4.83
C LYS A 65 1.92 -3.18 3.71
N TRP A 66 2.33 -2.91 2.48
CA TRP A 66 1.42 -2.89 1.34
C TRP A 66 2.13 -3.28 0.05
N ILE A 67 1.34 -3.79 -0.89
CA ILE A 67 1.73 -3.95 -2.29
C ILE A 67 0.62 -3.39 -3.18
N ASP A 68 0.99 -2.86 -4.33
CA ASP A 68 0.06 -2.32 -5.31
C ASP A 68 0.21 -3.02 -6.66
N LYS A 69 -0.59 -2.57 -7.63
CA LYS A 69 -0.53 -3.05 -9.01
C LYS A 69 0.88 -3.07 -9.59
N HIS A 70 1.68 -2.03 -9.37
CA HIS A 70 3.02 -1.94 -9.96
C HIS A 70 3.99 -2.93 -9.33
N ILE A 71 3.99 -3.04 -8.00
CA ILE A 71 4.79 -4.03 -7.27
C ILE A 71 4.39 -5.44 -7.69
N CYS A 72 3.08 -5.72 -7.79
CA CYS A 72 2.60 -7.04 -8.20
C CYS A 72 3.00 -7.38 -9.63
N LEU A 73 2.95 -6.42 -10.55
CA LEU A 73 3.46 -6.62 -11.92
C LEU A 73 4.97 -6.87 -11.91
N LEU A 74 5.75 -6.15 -11.11
CA LEU A 74 7.20 -6.39 -11.04
C LEU A 74 7.55 -7.76 -10.48
N LEU A 75 6.89 -8.18 -9.39
CA LEU A 75 7.26 -9.39 -8.64
C LEU A 75 6.59 -10.66 -9.16
N PHE A 76 5.33 -10.57 -9.60
CA PHE A 76 4.47 -11.73 -9.83
C PHE A 76 3.96 -11.85 -11.27
N SER A 77 4.41 -11.00 -12.21
CA SER A 77 4.13 -11.23 -13.64
C SER A 77 5.14 -12.18 -14.28
N GLY A 78 4.61 -13.21 -14.94
CA GLY A 78 5.39 -14.19 -15.70
C GLY A 78 6.03 -15.26 -14.82
N ASP A 79 7.36 -15.23 -14.71
CA ASP A 79 8.13 -16.30 -14.05
C ASP A 79 7.72 -16.52 -12.59
N ALA A 80 7.66 -17.80 -12.18
CA ALA A 80 7.32 -18.21 -10.81
C ALA A 80 8.33 -17.75 -9.74
N GLU A 81 9.55 -17.38 -10.15
CA GLU A 81 10.61 -16.92 -9.24
C GLU A 81 10.86 -15.41 -9.33
N ILE A 82 10.90 -14.77 -8.15
CA ILE A 82 11.29 -13.37 -8.02
C ILE A 82 12.79 -13.24 -8.27
N THR A 83 13.17 -12.76 -9.45
CA THR A 83 14.58 -12.45 -9.74
C THR A 83 15.09 -11.31 -8.86
N HIS A 84 16.39 -11.29 -8.56
CA HIS A 84 17.01 -10.18 -7.81
C HIS A 84 16.74 -8.81 -8.44
N THR A 85 16.73 -8.71 -9.78
CA THR A 85 16.45 -7.45 -10.46
C THR A 85 15.01 -6.99 -10.21
N LYS A 86 14.03 -7.89 -10.29
CA LYS A 86 12.62 -7.60 -10.00
C LYS A 86 12.43 -7.15 -8.54
N ALA A 87 13.04 -7.88 -7.59
CA ALA A 87 13.00 -7.55 -6.17
C ALA A 87 13.51 -6.12 -5.90
N VAL A 88 14.67 -5.78 -6.44
CA VAL A 88 15.28 -4.46 -6.24
C VAL A 88 14.44 -3.33 -6.83
N LEU A 89 13.91 -3.53 -8.05
CA LEU A 89 13.03 -2.54 -8.69
C LEU A 89 11.77 -2.31 -7.85
N ALA A 90 11.16 -3.38 -7.34
CA ALA A 90 10.00 -3.29 -6.48
C ALA A 90 10.32 -2.56 -5.15
N THR A 91 11.47 -2.84 -4.52
CA THR A 91 11.91 -2.13 -3.30
C THR A 91 12.17 -0.66 -3.54
N ALA A 92 12.83 -0.31 -4.65
CA ALA A 92 13.06 1.09 -4.97
C ALA A 92 11.75 1.84 -5.20
N TYR A 93 10.80 1.22 -5.92
CA TYR A 93 9.46 1.78 -6.12
C TYR A 93 8.71 1.94 -4.79
N HIS A 94 8.66 0.90 -3.95
CA HIS A 94 7.98 0.95 -2.64
C HIS A 94 8.53 2.11 -1.79
N ASN A 95 9.86 2.22 -1.66
CA ASN A 95 10.50 3.31 -0.91
C ASN A 95 10.19 4.68 -1.51
N GLN A 96 10.14 4.80 -2.84
CA GLN A 96 9.78 6.04 -3.51
C GLN A 96 8.34 6.44 -3.18
N GLN A 97 7.40 5.50 -3.19
CA GLN A 97 5.99 5.74 -2.83
C GLN A 97 5.85 6.13 -1.35
N ASP A 98 6.53 5.46 -0.43
CA ASP A 98 6.54 5.85 0.99
C ASP A 98 7.09 7.27 1.18
N ALA A 99 8.22 7.59 0.54
CA ALA A 99 8.83 8.92 0.63
C ALA A 99 7.95 10.02 0.03
N LEU A 100 7.28 9.72 -1.09
CA LEU A 100 6.31 10.59 -1.74
C LEU A 100 5.11 10.83 -0.82
N HIS A 101 4.54 9.78 -0.23
CA HIS A 101 3.44 9.89 0.73
C HIS A 101 3.84 10.76 1.93
N HIS A 102 5.02 10.55 2.50
CA HIS A 102 5.55 11.41 3.57
C HIS A 102 5.66 12.88 3.17
N ARG A 103 6.11 13.18 1.95
CA ARG A 103 6.18 14.56 1.44
C ARG A 103 4.80 15.18 1.22
N LEU A 104 3.87 14.40 0.68
CA LEU A 104 2.50 14.85 0.39
C LEU A 104 1.75 15.26 1.65
N VAL A 105 1.95 14.57 2.77
CA VAL A 105 1.38 14.96 4.08
C VAL A 105 1.74 16.41 4.45
N HIS A 106 2.86 16.95 3.97
CA HIS A 106 3.29 18.33 4.22
C HIS A 106 2.94 19.32 3.11
N THR A 107 2.34 18.85 2.02
CA THR A 107 2.06 19.67 0.83
C THR A 107 0.75 20.41 1.00
N LYS A 108 0.71 21.64 0.45
CA LYS A 108 -0.50 22.46 0.45
C LYS A 108 -1.33 22.13 -0.80
N LEU A 109 -2.45 21.45 -0.63
CA LEU A 109 -3.32 21.05 -1.74
C LEU A 109 -4.53 22.00 -1.86
N PRO A 110 -5.07 22.21 -3.07
CA PRO A 110 -6.21 23.10 -3.27
C PRO A 110 -7.43 22.69 -2.42
N GLU A 111 -8.18 23.68 -1.92
CA GLU A 111 -9.35 23.44 -1.06
C GLU A 111 -10.40 22.52 -1.73
N TYR A 112 -10.58 22.64 -3.05
CA TYR A 112 -11.52 21.79 -3.80
C TYR A 112 -11.14 20.31 -3.81
N ALA A 113 -9.86 19.98 -3.58
CA ALA A 113 -9.37 18.61 -3.52
C ALA A 113 -9.62 17.97 -2.15
N GLN A 114 -9.73 18.80 -1.11
CA GLN A 114 -9.91 18.40 0.29
C GLN A 114 -11.39 18.16 0.67
N LYS A 115 -12.25 17.87 -0.31
CA LYS A 115 -13.64 17.48 -0.08
C LYS A 115 -13.72 16.22 0.79
N PRO A 116 -14.86 15.97 1.47
CA PRO A 116 -15.08 14.74 2.20
C PRO A 116 -14.79 13.49 1.35
N VAL A 117 -14.38 12.42 2.03
CA VAL A 117 -14.11 11.12 1.42
C VAL A 117 -15.18 10.14 1.85
N HIS A 118 -15.80 9.48 0.88
CA HIS A 118 -16.81 8.46 1.09
C HIS A 118 -16.19 7.07 0.91
N CYS A 119 -16.26 6.25 1.94
CA CYS A 119 -15.65 4.93 1.96
C CYS A 119 -16.70 3.86 2.27
N LEU A 120 -16.75 2.85 1.41
CA LEU A 120 -17.51 1.64 1.64
C LEU A 120 -16.59 0.62 2.32
N PHE A 121 -16.98 0.13 3.49
CA PHE A 121 -16.25 -0.91 4.21
C PHE A 121 -17.04 -2.22 4.15
N LEU A 122 -16.40 -3.24 3.57
CA LEU A 122 -16.94 -4.57 3.40
C LEU A 122 -16.15 -5.56 4.25
N THR A 123 -16.83 -6.57 4.78
CA THR A 123 -16.23 -7.73 5.43
C THR A 123 -16.36 -8.98 4.56
N SER A 124 -15.68 -10.07 4.92
CA SER A 124 -15.76 -11.36 4.23
C SER A 124 -17.17 -11.95 4.05
N ARG A 125 -18.15 -11.44 4.80
CA ARG A 125 -19.56 -11.87 4.75
C ARG A 125 -20.46 -10.85 4.07
N SER A 126 -19.90 -9.86 3.40
CA SER A 126 -20.65 -8.81 2.73
C SER A 126 -21.11 -9.26 1.36
N ASP A 127 -22.42 -9.14 1.12
CA ASP A 127 -23.02 -9.33 -0.20
C ASP A 127 -23.05 -7.96 -0.90
N THR A 128 -22.19 -7.79 -1.92
CA THR A 128 -22.08 -6.51 -2.63
C THR A 128 -23.29 -6.24 -3.52
N SER A 129 -24.07 -7.26 -3.88
CA SER A 129 -25.32 -7.09 -4.63
C SER A 129 -26.45 -6.48 -3.77
N ARG A 130 -26.32 -6.54 -2.44
CA ARG A 130 -27.31 -6.12 -1.44
C ARG A 130 -26.81 -5.07 -0.46
N LEU A 131 -26.11 -4.05 -0.96
CA LEU A 131 -25.69 -2.86 -0.21
C LEU A 131 -26.83 -2.10 0.51
N GLU A 132 -28.09 -2.47 0.31
CA GLU A 132 -29.26 -1.81 0.92
C GLU A 132 -29.66 -2.42 2.26
N ASP A 133 -29.37 -3.70 2.50
CA ASP A 133 -29.84 -4.42 3.69
C ASP A 133 -28.72 -4.44 4.77
N ASN A 134 -28.79 -3.51 5.74
CA ASN A 134 -27.93 -3.44 6.95
C ASN A 134 -26.61 -2.65 6.86
N VAL A 135 -26.60 -1.51 6.16
CA VAL A 135 -25.50 -0.54 6.26
C VAL A 135 -25.58 0.26 7.57
N LYS A 136 -24.48 0.36 8.30
CA LYS A 136 -24.32 1.34 9.38
C LYS A 136 -23.40 2.46 8.93
N GLU A 137 -23.84 3.69 9.18
CA GLU A 137 -23.12 4.88 8.79
C GLU A 137 -22.31 5.44 9.96
N TYR A 138 -21.04 5.71 9.71
CA TYR A 138 -20.15 6.37 10.64
C TYR A 138 -19.48 7.56 9.97
N GLN A 139 -19.06 8.51 10.79
CA GLN A 139 -18.17 9.58 10.33
C GLN A 139 -17.08 9.86 11.37
N CYS A 140 -15.94 10.35 10.88
CA CYS A 140 -14.87 10.92 11.71
C CYS A 140 -14.12 12.03 10.96
N ASP A 141 -13.30 12.78 11.70
CA ASP A 141 -12.38 13.75 11.13
C ASP A 141 -10.95 13.19 11.20
N LEU A 142 -10.25 13.14 10.08
CA LEU A 142 -8.89 12.61 10.03
C LEU A 142 -7.91 13.70 9.59
N GLN A 143 -6.87 13.91 10.39
CA GLN A 143 -5.75 14.74 9.96
C GLN A 143 -4.94 13.97 8.91
N VAL A 144 -5.22 14.23 7.63
CA VAL A 144 -4.52 13.62 6.48
C VAL A 144 -3.33 14.46 6.07
N LEU A 145 -3.54 15.77 5.87
CA LEU A 145 -2.49 16.76 5.59
C LEU A 145 -2.10 17.48 6.88
N LYS A 146 -0.83 17.64 7.21
CA LYS A 146 -0.36 18.13 8.52
C LYS A 146 -0.78 19.57 8.85
N HIS A 147 -0.92 20.42 7.83
CA HIS A 147 -1.10 21.86 8.00
C HIS A 147 -2.47 22.38 7.54
N GLU A 148 -3.38 21.47 7.16
CA GLU A 148 -4.71 21.81 6.65
C GLU A 148 -5.80 21.41 7.66
N SER A 149 -7.05 21.78 7.38
CA SER A 149 -8.19 21.28 8.15
C SER A 149 -8.30 19.75 8.06
N PRO A 150 -8.71 19.05 9.13
CA PRO A 150 -9.00 17.62 9.08
C PRO A 150 -9.98 17.28 7.95
N THR A 151 -9.71 16.17 7.26
CA THR A 151 -10.59 15.64 6.22
C THR A 151 -11.73 14.87 6.86
N ARG A 152 -12.97 15.24 6.53
CA ARG A 152 -14.17 14.48 6.94
C ARG A 152 -14.24 13.18 6.15
N ILE A 153 -14.43 12.07 6.86
CA ILE A 153 -14.59 10.74 6.25
C ILE A 153 -15.95 10.19 6.64
N TYR A 154 -16.67 9.68 5.64
CA TYR A 154 -17.91 8.94 5.79
C TYR A 154 -17.65 7.46 5.51
N PHE A 155 -18.13 6.60 6.41
CA PHE A 155 -18.06 5.16 6.26
C PHE A 155 -19.45 4.57 6.20
N ASP A 156 -19.72 3.86 5.12
CA ASP A 156 -20.84 2.94 5.02
C ASP A 156 -20.29 1.55 5.28
N VAL A 157 -20.70 0.93 6.39
CA VAL A 157 -20.18 -0.36 6.83
C VAL A 157 -21.25 -1.42 6.65
N THR A 158 -21.03 -2.34 5.71
CA THR A 158 -21.87 -3.51 5.54
C THR A 158 -21.43 -4.60 6.50
N ASN A 159 -22.38 -5.39 7.01
CA ASN A 159 -22.15 -6.66 7.71
C ASN A 159 -20.95 -6.65 8.69
N ASP A 160 -21.24 -6.48 9.98
CA ASP A 160 -20.26 -6.44 11.09
C ASP A 160 -19.63 -5.07 11.41
N ALA A 161 -20.49 -4.06 11.48
CA ALA A 161 -20.15 -2.75 12.00
C ALA A 161 -19.58 -2.74 13.44
N ILE A 162 -19.83 -3.79 14.24
CA ILE A 162 -19.27 -3.92 15.59
C ILE A 162 -17.78 -4.22 15.51
N HIS A 163 -17.38 -5.17 14.65
CA HIS A 163 -15.97 -5.48 14.42
C HIS A 163 -15.22 -4.27 13.85
N PHE A 164 -15.78 -3.63 12.81
CA PHE A 164 -15.22 -2.40 12.25
C PHE A 164 -14.96 -1.33 13.34
N PHE A 165 -15.98 -1.03 14.15
CA PHE A 165 -15.87 -0.02 15.19
C PHE A 165 -14.79 -0.36 16.22
N ARG A 166 -14.68 -1.63 16.63
CA ARG A 166 -13.64 -2.10 17.56
C ARG A 166 -12.24 -1.98 16.96
N ASN A 167 -12.07 -2.39 15.71
CA ASN A 167 -10.78 -2.32 15.02
C ASN A 167 -10.34 -0.87 14.86
N TRP A 168 -11.23 0.00 14.40
CA TRP A 168 -10.96 1.44 14.32
C TRP A 168 -10.55 2.03 15.67
N GLN A 169 -11.27 1.72 16.76
CA GLN A 169 -10.92 2.22 18.09
C GLN A 169 -9.53 1.78 18.54
N ARG A 170 -9.16 0.51 18.30
CA ARG A 170 -7.82 0.00 18.60
C ARG A 170 -6.75 0.73 17.79
N SER A 171 -6.94 0.86 16.48
CA SER A 171 -6.00 1.55 15.59
C SER A 171 -5.84 3.03 15.97
N SER A 172 -6.93 3.71 16.30
CA SER A 172 -6.90 5.11 16.75
C SER A 172 -6.12 5.28 18.05
N GLN A 173 -6.29 4.38 19.02
CA GLN A 173 -5.50 4.39 20.26
C GLN A 173 -4.00 4.17 19.99
N ALA A 174 -3.65 3.22 19.12
CA ALA A 174 -2.26 2.96 18.74
C ALA A 174 -1.62 4.17 18.02
N SER A 175 -2.41 4.88 17.21
CA SER A 175 -2.01 6.11 16.50
C SER A 175 -2.00 7.38 17.40
N GLY A 176 -2.03 7.24 18.73
CA GLY A 176 -1.94 8.37 19.66
C GLY A 176 -3.27 9.04 20.02
N GLY A 177 -4.41 8.43 19.67
CA GLY A 177 -5.74 8.72 20.21
C GLY A 177 -6.15 10.19 20.16
N SER A 178 -6.43 10.72 18.97
CA SER A 178 -6.97 12.08 18.83
C SER A 178 -8.51 12.09 18.86
N CYS A 179 -9.11 13.11 19.49
CA CYS A 179 -10.57 13.33 19.45
C CYS A 179 -11.12 13.42 18.01
N LEU A 180 -10.30 13.85 17.05
CA LEU A 180 -10.68 13.94 15.63
C LEU A 180 -11.04 12.55 15.08
N GLN A 181 -10.25 11.54 15.43
CA GLN A 181 -10.38 10.17 14.93
C GLN A 181 -11.56 9.42 15.57
N LYS A 182 -12.34 10.04 16.46
CA LYS A 182 -13.45 9.37 17.12
C LYS A 182 -14.58 9.12 16.12
N LEU A 183 -14.90 7.85 15.86
CA LEU A 183 -16.07 7.48 15.09
C LEU A 183 -17.34 7.94 15.82
N THR A 184 -18.19 8.63 15.07
CA THR A 184 -19.54 8.99 15.49
C THR A 184 -20.53 8.26 14.59
N HIS A 185 -21.48 7.55 15.21
CA HIS A 185 -22.57 6.91 14.48
C HIS A 185 -23.53 7.99 13.99
N VAL A 186 -23.85 7.97 12.71
CA VAL A 186 -24.82 8.90 12.13
C VAL A 186 -26.20 8.31 12.35
N ALA A 187 -26.85 8.68 13.46
CA ALA A 187 -28.20 8.21 13.76
C ALA A 187 -29.23 8.96 12.91
N GLY A 188 -30.13 8.23 12.23
CA GLY A 188 -31.22 8.80 11.45
C GLY A 188 -30.91 9.08 9.98
N SER A 189 -29.73 8.67 9.48
CA SER A 189 -29.38 8.71 8.06
C SER A 189 -29.69 7.40 7.33
N GLY A 190 -30.66 6.64 7.84
CA GLY A 190 -31.47 5.87 6.91
C GLY A 190 -31.92 6.88 5.88
N ARG A 191 -31.36 6.83 4.68
CA ARG A 191 -31.91 7.46 3.49
C ARG A 191 -33.27 6.80 3.24
N GLU A 192 -34.22 7.00 4.16
CA GLU A 192 -35.61 6.64 4.06
C GLU A 192 -36.20 7.59 3.01
N GLY A 193 -35.79 7.42 1.75
CA GLY A 193 -36.27 8.22 0.61
C GLY A 193 -35.25 8.55 -0.49
N GLU A 194 -33.94 8.40 -0.30
CA GLU A 194 -32.93 8.89 -1.26
C GLU A 194 -32.14 7.78 -1.95
N GLY A 195 -32.73 7.16 -2.97
CA GLY A 195 -32.01 6.42 -4.02
C GLY A 195 -31.25 5.16 -3.61
N ARG A 196 -31.10 4.24 -4.56
CA ARG A 196 -30.19 3.09 -4.43
C ARG A 196 -28.76 3.60 -4.25
N ARG A 197 -28.06 3.19 -3.19
CA ARG A 197 -26.62 3.50 -3.03
C ARG A 197 -25.87 2.84 -4.19
N LEU A 198 -25.15 3.64 -4.98
CA LEU A 198 -24.38 3.13 -6.11
C LEU A 198 -22.91 3.03 -5.71
N LEU A 199 -22.21 2.04 -6.27
CA LEU A 199 -20.76 1.92 -6.06
C LEU A 199 -20.01 3.19 -6.46
N THR A 200 -20.51 3.91 -7.46
CA THR A 200 -19.96 5.19 -7.95
C THR A 200 -20.07 6.34 -6.96
N ASP A 201 -20.86 6.19 -5.89
CA ASP A 201 -21.01 7.21 -4.85
C ASP A 201 -19.83 7.23 -3.88
N TYR A 202 -19.00 6.18 -3.88
CA TYR A 202 -17.86 6.03 -2.98
C TYR A 202 -16.55 6.39 -3.69
N ASP A 203 -15.65 7.07 -2.97
CA ASP A 203 -14.29 7.32 -3.43
C ASP A 203 -13.38 6.12 -3.18
N CYS A 204 -13.71 5.31 -2.16
CA CYS A 204 -12.89 4.21 -1.70
C CYS A 204 -13.73 3.00 -1.31
N VAL A 205 -13.22 1.80 -1.59
CA VAL A 205 -13.79 0.53 -1.12
C VAL A 205 -12.71 -0.19 -0.35
N ILE A 206 -12.98 -0.54 0.91
CA ILE A 206 -12.06 -1.26 1.79
C ILE A 206 -12.70 -2.60 2.13
N ILE A 207 -11.98 -3.68 1.85
CA ILE A 207 -12.41 -5.04 2.22
C ILE A 207 -11.50 -5.55 3.33
N ASP A 208 -12.10 -5.96 4.44
CA ASP A 208 -11.47 -6.70 5.53
C ASP A 208 -11.92 -8.16 5.48
N ALA A 209 -11.07 -9.00 4.90
CA ALA A 209 -11.38 -10.37 4.53
C ALA A 209 -10.69 -11.40 5.45
N ASP A 210 -11.33 -12.57 5.61
CA ASP A 210 -10.63 -13.76 6.09
C ASP A 210 -10.25 -14.60 4.88
N TYR A 211 -8.99 -14.48 4.47
CA TYR A 211 -8.46 -15.13 3.28
C TYR A 211 -8.17 -16.62 3.49
N GLY A 212 -8.31 -17.12 4.73
CA GLY A 212 -8.23 -18.55 5.02
C GLY A 212 -9.59 -19.28 4.98
N ASP A 213 -10.70 -18.58 4.73
CA ASP A 213 -12.05 -19.15 4.64
C ASP A 213 -12.60 -18.99 3.21
N ASP A 214 -12.49 -20.06 2.42
CA ASP A 214 -12.58 -20.04 0.94
C ASP A 214 -13.97 -19.74 0.33
N ASN A 215 -15.04 -19.60 1.10
CA ASN A 215 -16.39 -19.79 0.55
C ASN A 215 -17.24 -18.52 0.33
N GLY A 216 -16.81 -17.34 0.78
CA GLY A 216 -17.70 -16.17 0.89
C GLY A 216 -17.40 -14.97 -0.01
N ILE A 217 -16.13 -14.68 -0.26
CA ILE A 217 -15.73 -13.39 -0.86
C ILE A 217 -15.74 -13.44 -2.38
N TYR A 218 -15.45 -14.58 -3.00
CA TYR A 218 -14.98 -14.60 -4.38
C TYR A 218 -16.07 -14.42 -5.45
N SER A 219 -17.34 -14.76 -5.18
CA SER A 219 -18.35 -14.76 -6.25
C SER A 219 -18.67 -13.37 -6.81
N ASP A 220 -18.55 -12.32 -5.98
CA ASP A 220 -19.00 -10.98 -6.35
C ASP A 220 -17.85 -9.97 -6.47
N MET A 221 -16.63 -10.40 -6.13
CA MET A 221 -15.42 -9.56 -6.20
C MET A 221 -15.09 -9.14 -7.63
N ASP A 222 -15.30 -10.00 -8.61
CA ASP A 222 -15.05 -9.66 -10.01
C ASP A 222 -15.97 -8.55 -10.49
N GLU A 223 -17.27 -8.64 -10.17
CA GLU A 223 -18.24 -7.61 -10.54
C GLU A 223 -17.95 -6.29 -9.84
N LEU A 224 -17.59 -6.33 -8.55
CA LEU A 224 -17.15 -5.16 -7.80
C LEU A 224 -15.93 -4.52 -8.47
N LEU A 225 -14.85 -5.27 -8.65
CA LEU A 225 -13.58 -4.76 -9.18
C LEU A 225 -13.72 -4.22 -10.61
N LEU A 226 -14.51 -4.88 -11.46
CA LEU A 226 -14.74 -4.45 -12.85
C LEU A 226 -15.67 -3.23 -12.97
N SER A 227 -16.52 -2.97 -11.98
CA SER A 227 -17.39 -1.80 -11.96
C SER A 227 -16.74 -0.55 -11.36
N MET A 228 -15.56 -0.69 -10.72
CA MET A 228 -14.83 0.45 -10.17
C MET A 228 -14.18 1.32 -11.26
N THR A 229 -14.11 2.62 -10.98
CA THR A 229 -13.60 3.65 -11.89
C THR A 229 -12.19 4.11 -11.51
N ALA A 230 -11.49 4.75 -12.44
CA ALA A 230 -10.15 5.31 -12.20
C ALA A 230 -10.10 6.41 -11.14
N SER A 231 -11.25 7.01 -10.78
CA SER A 231 -11.33 7.97 -9.68
C SER A 231 -11.42 7.31 -8.30
N GLN A 232 -11.60 5.99 -8.23
CA GLN A 232 -11.77 5.26 -6.98
C GLN A 232 -10.48 4.55 -6.55
N THR A 233 -10.45 4.17 -5.27
CA THR A 233 -9.38 3.35 -4.71
C THR A 233 -9.96 2.09 -4.06
N PHE A 234 -9.46 0.93 -4.44
CA PHE A 234 -9.73 -0.35 -3.79
C PHE A 234 -8.61 -0.66 -2.79
N VAL A 235 -8.96 -1.00 -1.56
CA VAL A 235 -8.00 -1.53 -0.61
C VAL A 235 -8.53 -2.84 -0.08
N THR A 236 -7.66 -3.81 0.02
CA THR A 236 -7.98 -5.04 0.70
C THR A 236 -6.96 -5.35 1.78
N THR A 237 -7.46 -5.88 2.88
CA THR A 237 -6.70 -6.22 4.07
C THR A 237 -7.40 -7.40 4.74
N GLY A 238 -6.78 -7.99 5.73
CA GLY A 238 -7.42 -9.12 6.39
C GLY A 238 -6.52 -10.02 7.21
N SER A 239 -7.12 -11.13 7.61
CA SER A 239 -6.46 -12.18 8.36
C SER A 239 -6.28 -13.43 7.51
N LEU A 240 -5.22 -14.19 7.85
CA LEU A 240 -4.89 -15.49 7.25
C LEU A 240 -4.82 -16.54 8.37
N LEU A 241 -5.83 -16.56 9.25
CA LEU A 241 -5.77 -17.30 10.53
C LEU A 241 -5.51 -18.80 10.37
N TYR A 242 -5.89 -19.36 9.22
CA TYR A 242 -5.80 -20.79 8.93
C TYR A 242 -4.56 -21.18 8.10
N ILE A 243 -3.85 -20.20 7.54
CA ILE A 243 -2.65 -20.46 6.73
C ILE A 243 -1.42 -20.47 7.63
N LYS A 244 -0.70 -21.60 7.63
CA LYS A 244 0.51 -21.81 8.43
C LYS A 244 1.76 -21.53 7.59
N GLY A 245 2.83 -21.09 8.25
CA GLY A 245 4.14 -20.93 7.62
C GLY A 245 4.39 -19.57 6.97
N LEU A 246 3.50 -18.60 7.18
CA LEU A 246 3.72 -17.21 6.79
C LEU A 246 4.69 -16.58 7.79
N VAL A 247 5.88 -16.22 7.32
CA VAL A 247 6.97 -15.73 8.18
C VAL A 247 7.22 -14.23 8.00
N SER A 248 6.58 -13.59 7.02
CA SER A 248 6.72 -12.16 6.73
C SER A 248 5.40 -11.52 6.28
N ASN A 249 5.33 -10.18 6.29
CA ASN A 249 4.19 -9.47 5.72
C ASN A 249 4.06 -9.72 4.22
N LEU A 250 5.18 -9.86 3.50
CA LEU A 250 5.17 -10.15 2.07
C LEU A 250 4.52 -11.51 1.78
N ASP A 251 4.84 -12.54 2.57
CA ASP A 251 4.19 -13.85 2.43
C ASP A 251 2.68 -13.72 2.59
N CYS A 252 2.25 -12.96 3.59
CA CYS A 252 0.83 -12.71 3.82
C CYS A 252 0.16 -11.99 2.64
N MET A 253 0.76 -10.89 2.15
CA MET A 253 0.20 -10.16 1.01
C MET A 253 0.20 -11.00 -0.28
N LYS A 254 1.19 -11.88 -0.44
CA LYS A 254 1.26 -12.83 -1.55
C LYS A 254 0.13 -13.85 -1.48
N GLU A 255 -0.13 -14.43 -0.31
CA GLU A 255 -1.27 -15.33 -0.14
C GLU A 255 -2.60 -14.60 -0.38
N MET A 256 -2.78 -13.37 0.13
CA MET A 256 -3.98 -12.56 -0.16
C MET A 256 -4.13 -12.30 -1.67
N LEU A 257 -3.04 -12.01 -2.38
CA LEU A 257 -3.06 -11.84 -3.83
C LEU A 257 -3.48 -13.14 -4.54
N TRP A 258 -2.98 -14.29 -4.10
CA TRP A 258 -3.29 -15.59 -4.70
C TRP A 258 -4.71 -16.06 -4.40
N SER A 259 -5.22 -15.74 -3.22
CA SER A 259 -6.65 -15.87 -2.91
C SER A 259 -7.51 -15.07 -3.88
N LEU A 260 -7.04 -13.91 -4.35
CA LEU A 260 -7.72 -13.09 -5.36
C LEU A 260 -7.39 -13.52 -6.80
N ASP A 261 -7.11 -14.80 -7.05
CA ASP A 261 -6.74 -15.39 -8.35
C ASP A 261 -5.42 -14.85 -8.97
N GLY A 262 -4.57 -14.23 -8.17
CA GLY A 262 -3.24 -13.80 -8.58
C GLY A 262 -3.22 -12.64 -9.58
N MET A 263 -2.22 -12.59 -10.45
CA MET A 263 -2.12 -11.56 -11.51
C MET A 263 -2.47 -12.08 -12.90
N GLU A 264 -2.60 -13.39 -13.09
CA GLU A 264 -2.85 -13.99 -14.41
C GLU A 264 -4.34 -14.25 -14.65
N SER A 265 -5.06 -14.68 -13.60
CA SER A 265 -6.47 -15.07 -13.70
C SER A 265 -7.43 -14.06 -13.06
N SER A 266 -6.92 -13.16 -12.23
CA SER A 266 -7.69 -12.12 -11.55
C SER A 266 -8.08 -10.93 -12.45
N PRO A 267 -9.18 -10.21 -12.15
CA PRO A 267 -9.44 -8.91 -12.76
C PRO A 267 -8.49 -7.81 -12.28
N LEU A 268 -7.75 -7.97 -11.17
CA LEU A 268 -6.88 -6.95 -10.56
C LEU A 268 -5.95 -6.21 -11.56
N PRO A 269 -5.29 -6.86 -12.53
CA PRO A 269 -4.46 -6.15 -13.52
C PRO A 269 -5.27 -5.25 -14.45
N GLN A 270 -6.55 -5.55 -14.67
CA GLN A 270 -7.46 -4.85 -15.59
C GLN A 270 -8.31 -3.78 -14.89
N VAL A 271 -8.40 -3.82 -13.56
CA VAL A 271 -9.12 -2.81 -12.77
C VAL A 271 -8.61 -1.41 -13.09
N ALA A 272 -9.56 -0.51 -13.39
CA ALA A 272 -9.30 0.89 -13.68
C ALA A 272 -8.95 1.68 -12.41
N ALA A 273 -9.52 1.30 -11.26
CA ALA A 273 -9.23 1.89 -9.97
C ALA A 273 -7.79 1.64 -9.52
N ASN A 274 -7.27 2.55 -8.69
CA ASN A 274 -6.06 2.25 -7.94
C ASN A 274 -6.36 1.14 -6.94
N TRP A 275 -5.42 0.24 -6.70
CA TRP A 275 -5.60 -0.77 -5.67
C TRP A 275 -4.35 -1.08 -4.87
N ARG A 276 -4.56 -1.47 -3.61
CA ARG A 276 -3.51 -1.97 -2.70
C ARG A 276 -3.99 -3.16 -1.89
N ILE A 277 -3.10 -4.12 -1.68
CA ILE A 277 -3.22 -5.16 -0.67
C ILE A 277 -2.39 -4.69 0.53
N TRP A 278 -2.99 -4.67 1.71
CA TRP A 278 -2.35 -4.23 2.95
C TRP A 278 -2.20 -5.40 3.92
N CYS A 279 -1.05 -5.50 4.56
CA CYS A 279 -0.80 -6.45 5.64
C CYS A 279 0.07 -5.82 6.73
N ASN A 280 -0.19 -6.17 7.99
CA ASN A 280 0.67 -5.76 9.10
C ASN A 280 0.82 -6.86 10.17
N GLN A 281 0.83 -8.14 9.74
CA GLN A 281 0.82 -9.29 10.65
C GLN A 281 2.14 -9.47 11.43
N TYR A 282 3.29 -9.01 10.93
CA TYR A 282 4.61 -9.38 11.46
C TYR A 282 5.03 -8.65 12.76
N GLN A 283 4.36 -7.58 13.18
CA GLN A 283 4.79 -6.77 14.33
C GLN A 283 4.26 -7.22 15.71
N ASN A 284 4.02 -8.52 15.93
CA ASN A 284 3.52 -9.10 17.19
C ASN A 284 2.17 -8.53 17.73
N ASN A 285 1.58 -7.58 17.02
CA ASN A 285 0.22 -7.11 17.19
C ASN A 285 -0.52 -7.50 15.92
N PHE A 286 -1.40 -8.49 16.01
CA PHE A 286 -2.31 -8.95 14.94
C PHE A 286 -3.32 -7.87 14.47
N GLY A 287 -3.03 -6.58 14.69
CA GLY A 287 -3.91 -5.47 14.39
C GLY A 287 -3.48 -4.76 13.12
N ILE A 288 -4.33 -4.82 12.10
CA ILE A 288 -4.27 -3.91 10.96
C ILE A 288 -4.48 -2.48 11.50
N ASP A 289 -3.58 -1.54 11.17
CA ASP A 289 -3.80 -0.13 11.49
C ASP A 289 -4.75 0.47 10.43
N LEU A 290 -6.06 0.31 10.68
CA LEU A 290 -7.09 0.81 9.78
C LEU A 290 -7.05 2.35 9.63
N VAL A 291 -6.55 3.06 10.65
CA VAL A 291 -6.38 4.52 10.58
C VAL A 291 -5.24 4.88 9.63
N GLU A 292 -4.14 4.14 9.65
CA GLU A 292 -3.04 4.29 8.68
C GLU A 292 -3.52 4.03 7.24
N ILE A 293 -4.24 2.91 7.02
CA ILE A 293 -4.79 2.55 5.71
C ILE A 293 -5.69 3.66 5.17
N VAL A 294 -6.64 4.12 5.99
CA VAL A 294 -7.59 5.16 5.59
C VAL A 294 -6.87 6.49 5.34
N ARG A 295 -5.87 6.85 6.16
CA ARG A 295 -5.08 8.07 5.95
C ARG A 295 -4.38 8.05 4.60
N TRP A 296 -3.73 6.94 4.27
CA TRP A 296 -3.06 6.74 2.99
C TRP A 296 -4.04 6.80 1.82
N THR A 297 -5.16 6.10 1.94
CA THR A 297 -6.22 6.07 0.92
C THR A 297 -6.78 7.47 0.66
N CYS A 298 -7.04 8.23 1.72
CA CYS A 298 -7.49 9.61 1.61
C CYS A 298 -6.46 10.50 0.90
N LEU A 299 -5.18 10.34 1.20
CA LEU A 299 -4.14 11.14 0.56
C LEU A 299 -4.09 10.90 -0.95
N ASP A 300 -4.14 9.63 -1.39
CA ASP A 300 -4.20 9.30 -2.82
C ASP A 300 -5.40 9.93 -3.51
N ILE A 301 -6.57 9.88 -2.86
CA ILE A 301 -7.82 10.45 -3.39
C ILE A 301 -7.71 11.97 -3.51
N ILE A 302 -7.22 12.65 -2.47
CA ILE A 302 -7.07 14.11 -2.46
C ILE A 302 -6.07 14.55 -3.54
N VAL A 303 -4.94 13.86 -3.68
CA VAL A 303 -3.95 14.19 -4.72
C VAL A 303 -4.51 13.95 -6.11
N ARG A 304 -5.24 12.86 -6.33
CA ARG A 304 -5.89 12.60 -7.62
C ARG A 304 -6.91 13.69 -7.95
N ARG A 305 -7.69 14.14 -6.95
CA ARG A 305 -8.66 15.23 -7.10
C ARG A 305 -7.99 16.58 -7.38
N SER A 306 -6.78 16.82 -6.87
CA SER A 306 -6.06 18.09 -7.12
C SER A 306 -5.61 18.21 -8.57
N GLY A 307 -5.50 17.10 -9.31
CA GLY A 307 -4.94 17.06 -10.65
C GLY A 307 -3.41 17.00 -10.66
N GLU A 308 -2.77 16.89 -9.49
CA GLU A 308 -1.36 16.56 -9.41
C GLU A 308 -1.20 15.09 -9.78
N THR A 309 -0.60 14.82 -10.94
CA THR A 309 -0.21 13.46 -11.31
C THR A 309 0.93 13.00 -10.41
N LEU A 310 0.71 11.89 -9.69
CA LEU A 310 1.72 11.18 -8.91
C LEU A 310 2.71 10.42 -9.80
N HIS A 311 3.27 11.08 -10.83
CA HIS A 311 4.34 10.52 -11.65
C HIS A 311 5.26 11.62 -12.16
N ASN A 312 6.50 11.57 -11.68
CA ASN A 312 7.72 11.54 -12.50
C ASN A 312 8.63 10.46 -11.92
#